data_AF-A0A9X7P5N0-F1
#
_entry.id   AF-A0A9X7P5N0-F1
#
_cell.length_a   1.000
_cell.length_b   1.000
_cell.length_c   1.000
_cell.angle_alpha   90.00
_cell.angle_beta   90.00
_cell.angle_gamma   90.00
#
_symmetry.space_group_name_H-M   'P 1'
#
loop_
_entity.id
_entity.type
_entity.pdbx_description
1 polymer ?
#
loop_
_entity_poly.entity_id
_entity_poly.type
_entity_poly.pdbx_seq_one_letter_code
_entity_poly.pdbx_strand_id
1 'polypeptide(L)' 'MLRQKLIALLKECCWLLEKTVEGPRELRQMQEQVARKIAELEGGKQVQANFEVSEGKKVA' A
#
# COMPACT_ATOMS: atom_id res chain seq x y z
N MET A 1 -16.92 -3.56 -12.56
CA MET A 1 -17.30 -4.47 -11.45
C MET A 1 -16.10 -5.04 -10.68
N LEU A 2 -15.09 -5.62 -11.36
CA LEU A 2 -13.94 -6.25 -10.69
C LEU A 2 -13.19 -5.32 -9.71
N ARG A 3 -12.94 -4.07 -10.11
CA ARG A 3 -12.31 -3.03 -9.28
C ARG A 3 -13.01 -2.82 -7.92
N GLN A 4 -14.34 -2.75 -7.93
CA GLN A 4 -15.13 -2.56 -6.72
C GLN A 4 -15.11 -3.81 -5.81
N LYS A 5 -15.10 -5.01 -6.41
CA LYS A 5 -14.92 -6.26 -5.66
C LYS A 5 -13.55 -6.34 -4.99
N LEU A 6 -12.49 -5.89 -5.68
CA LEU A 6 -11.13 -5.85 -5.13
C LEU A 6 -11.02 -4.85 -3.97
N ILE A 7 -11.63 -3.67 -4.10
CA ILE A 7 -11.68 -2.68 -3.01
C ILE A 7 -12.40 -3.25 -1.78
N ALA A 8 -13.52 -3.97 -1.98
CA ALA A 8 -14.24 -4.61 -0.89
C ALA A 8 -13.38 -5.64 -0.15
N LEU A 9 -12.69 -6.52 -0.89
CA LEU A 9 -11.76 -7.50 -0.29
C LEU A 9 -10.62 -6.84 0.49
N LEU A 10 -10.03 -5.76 -0.04
CA LEU A 10 -8.98 -5.02 0.67
C LEU A 10 -9.49 -4.39 1.97
N LYS A 11 -10.74 -3.93 2.02
CA LYS A 11 -11.35 -3.41 3.26
C LYS A 11 -11.53 -4.51 4.31
N GLU A 12 -11.88 -5.73 3.90
CA GLU A 12 -11.96 -6.89 4.79
C GLU A 12 -10.57 -7.29 5.34
N CYS A 13 -9.50 -7.12 4.56
CA CYS A 13 -8.14 -7.38 5.02
C CYS A 13 -7.75 -6.55 6.26
N CYS A 14 -8.21 -5.31 6.39
CA CYS A 14 -7.91 -4.49 7.57
C CYS A 14 -8.38 -5.14 8.87
N TRP A 15 -9.57 -5.76 8.87
CA TRP A 15 -10.08 -6.49 10.03
C TRP A 15 -9.28 -7.76 10.30
N LEU A 16 -8.86 -8.49 9.26
CA LEU A 16 -8.01 -9.67 9.41
C LEU A 16 -6.65 -9.31 10.02
N LEU A 17 -6.05 -8.18 9.62
CA LEU A 17 -4.79 -7.70 10.18
C LEU A 17 -4.91 -7.46 11.69
N GLU A 18 -6.01 -6.85 12.16
CA GLU A 18 -6.25 -6.63 13.59
C GLU A 18 -6.36 -7.94 14.41
N LYS A 19 -6.72 -9.06 13.76
CA LYS A 19 -6.84 -10.38 14.42
C LYS A 19 -5.57 -11.22 14.36
N THR A 20 -4.68 -10.93 13.43
CA THR A 20 -3.54 -11.79 13.11
C THR A 20 -2.19 -11.14 13.39
N VAL A 21 -2.12 -9.82 13.45
CA VAL A 21 -0.89 -9.08 13.71
C VAL A 21 -0.87 -8.61 15.15
N GLU A 22 0.03 -9.18 15.95
CA GLU A 22 0.18 -8.85 17.37
C GLU A 22 0.94 -7.53 17.60
N GLY A 23 1.83 -7.18 16.67
CA GLY A 23 2.68 -6.00 16.75
C GLY A 23 1.94 -4.72 16.34
N PRO A 24 1.82 -3.71 17.22
CA PRO A 24 1.07 -2.49 16.90
C PRO A 24 1.73 -1.66 15.79
N ARG A 25 3.05 -1.76 15.63
CA ARG A 25 3.80 -1.08 14.58
C ARG A 25 3.59 -1.76 13.23
N GLU A 26 3.73 -3.08 13.20
CA GLU A 26 3.54 -3.93 12.04
C GLU A 26 2.08 -3.83 11.54
N LEU A 27 1.11 -3.87 12.46
CA LEU A 27 -0.30 -3.69 12.16
C LEU A 27 -0.54 -2.36 11.45
N ARG A 28 -0.03 -1.26 12.01
CA ARG A 28 -0.17 0.08 11.40
C ARG A 28 0.46 0.13 10.01
N GLN A 29 1.66 -0.40 9.84
CA GLN A 29 2.34 -0.42 8.53
C GLN A 29 1.54 -1.19 7.47
N MET A 30 0.99 -2.35 7.84
CA MET A 30 0.19 -3.16 6.93
C MET A 30 -1.15 -2.49 6.59
N GLN A 31 -1.82 -1.89 7.59
CA GLN A 31 -3.04 -1.11 7.36
C GLN A 31 -2.80 0.11 6.46
N GLU A 32 -1.69 0.82 6.61
CA GLU A 32 -1.30 1.93 5.74
C GLU A 32 -1.06 1.47 4.29
N GLN A 33 -0.43 0.30 4.09
CA GLN A 33 -0.25 -0.26 2.74
C GLN A 33 -1.59 -0.59 2.08
N VAL A 34 -2.52 -1.22 2.82
CA VAL A 34 -3.86 -1.53 2.32
C VAL A 34 -4.62 -0.25 1.96
N ALA A 35 -4.55 0.78 2.82
CA ALA A 35 -5.19 2.07 2.58
C ALA A 35 -4.63 2.77 1.32
N ARG A 36 -3.31 2.76 1.12
CA ARG A 36 -2.67 3.29 -0.10
C ARG A 36 -3.17 2.55 -1.35
N LYS A 37 -3.24 1.22 -1.28
CA LYS A 37 -3.71 0.39 -2.41
C LYS A 37 -5.17 0.66 -2.75
N ILE A 38 -6.02 0.85 -1.75
CA ILE A 38 -7.41 1.25 -1.93
C ILE A 38 -7.48 2.62 -2.60
N ALA A 39 -6.70 3.61 -2.13
CA ALA A 39 -6.67 4.93 -2.72
C ALA A 39 -6.22 4.92 -4.20
N GLU A 40 -5.14 4.19 -4.53
CA GLU A 40 -4.72 3.96 -5.93
C GLU A 40 -5.86 3.35 -6.76
N LEU A 41 -6.51 2.33 -6.21
CA LEU A 41 -7.65 1.68 -6.83
C LEU A 41 -8.92 2.54 -6.83
N GLU A 42 -9.05 3.61 -6.06
CA GLU A 42 -10.19 4.53 -6.12
C GLU A 42 -9.93 5.70 -7.09
N GLY A 43 -8.73 5.76 -7.68
CA GLY A 43 -8.32 6.85 -8.57
C GLY A 43 -7.68 8.01 -7.82
N GLY A 44 -7.31 7.79 -6.55
CA GLY A 44 -6.41 8.64 -5.81
C GLY A 44 -5.11 8.79 -6.60
N LYS A 45 -4.83 10.05 -6.97
CA LYS A 45 -3.62 10.52 -7.64
C LYS A 45 -2.41 9.71 -7.17
N GLN A 46 -1.69 9.09 -8.11
CA GLN A 46 -0.37 8.49 -7.85
C GLN A 46 0.42 9.46 -6.97
N VAL A 47 0.65 9.12 -5.71
CA VAL A 47 1.81 9.64 -4.99
C VAL A 47 2.96 8.89 -5.61
N GLN A 48 3.44 9.42 -6.73
CA GLN A 48 4.63 9.00 -7.42
C GLN A 48 5.76 9.09 -6.40
N ALA A 49 6.06 7.97 -5.75
CA ALA A 49 7.28 7.84 -4.99
C ALA A 49 8.39 7.83 -6.04
N ASN A 50 8.90 9.02 -6.37
CA ASN A 50 10.10 9.19 -7.15
C ASN A 50 11.25 8.57 -6.37
N PHE A 51 11.46 7.27 -6.56
CA PHE A 51 12.75 6.65 -6.34
C PHE A 51 13.53 6.85 -7.63
N GLU A 52 14.06 8.07 -7.81
CA GLU A 52 15.16 8.29 -8.75
C GLU A 52 16.35 7.48 -8.25
N VAL A 53 16.47 6.24 -8.74
CA VAL A 53 17.74 5.53 -8.74
C VAL A 53 18.63 6.30 -9.72
N SER A 54 19.50 7.16 -9.17
CA SER A 54 20.62 7.70 -9.93
C SER A 54 21.60 6.57 -10.22
N GLU A 55 21.41 5.89 -11.36
CA GLU A 55 22.47 5.10 -11.98
C GLU A 55 23.57 6.04 -12.51
N GLY A 56 24.72 5.98 -11.84
CA GLY A 56 26.04 5.93 -12.46
C GLY A 56 26.55 7.16 -13.22
N LYS A 57 27.49 7.90 -12.60
CA LYS A 57 28.72 8.36 -13.28
C LYS A 57 29.77 8.90 -12.30
N LYS A 58 30.86 8.16 -12.06
CA LYS A 58 32.21 8.73 -12.23
C LYS A 58 33.28 7.65 -12.31
N VAL A 59 33.90 7.66 -13.48
CA VAL A 59 35.16 7.03 -13.84
C VAL A 59 36.28 7.61 -12.97
N ALA A 60 37.13 6.76 -12.41
CA ALA A 60 38.51 7.05 -12.03
C ALA A 60 39.32 5.75 -12.18
#